data_AF-A0A0F9URK3-F1
#
_entry.id   AF-A0A0F9URK3-F1
#
_cell.length_a   1.000
_cell.length_b   1.000
_cell.length_c   1.000
_cell.angle_alpha   90.00
_cell.angle_beta   90.00
_cell.angle_gamma   90.00
#
_symmetry.space_group_name_H-M   'P 1'
#
loop_
_entity.id
_entity.type
_entity.pdbx_description
1 polymer ?
#
loop_
_entity_poly.entity_id
_entity_poly.type
_entity_poly.pdbx_seq_one_letter_code
_entity_poly.pdbx_strand_id
1 'polypeptide(L)'
;MKIIRDNEPYSINMLALLINWGIHRCNYRGCTNFPTTIISQVEGCDMFGLCEEHYQLCNTPGGGKLNLVWDNFDAFRQVEKVQP
;
A
#
# COMPACT_ATOMS: atom_id res chain seq x y z
N MET A 1 9.07 -6.98 -12.80
CA MET A 1 8.78 -6.23 -11.56
C MET A 1 9.47 -4.87 -11.62
N LYS A 2 8.70 -3.80 -11.43
CA LYS A 2 9.19 -2.42 -11.34
C LYS A 2 8.83 -1.86 -9.97
N ILE A 3 9.82 -1.33 -9.26
CA ILE A 3 9.66 -0.71 -7.95
C ILE A 3 9.78 0.80 -8.12
N ILE A 4 8.76 1.53 -7.70
CA ILE A 4 8.74 3.00 -7.67
C ILE A 4 8.75 3.40 -6.20
N ARG A 5 9.71 4.23 -5.80
CA ARG A 5 9.88 4.60 -4.39
C ARG A 5 9.96 6.09 -4.22
N ASP A 6 9.46 6.53 -3.09
CA ASP A 6 9.72 7.84 -2.53
C ASP A 6 10.39 7.69 -1.17
N ASN A 7 11.49 8.41 -0.98
CA ASN A 7 12.24 8.38 0.28
C ASN A 7 11.64 9.32 1.32
N GLU A 8 10.72 10.20 0.92
CA GLU A 8 10.02 11.11 1.81
C GLU A 8 8.62 10.57 2.16
N PRO A 9 8.37 10.25 3.45
CA PRO A 9 7.01 9.93 3.88
C PRO A 9 6.11 11.14 3.60
N TYR A 10 4.95 10.89 2.99
CA TYR A 10 3.97 11.91 2.56
C TYR A 10 4.38 12.79 1.39
N SER A 11 5.42 12.40 0.64
CA SER A 11 5.75 13.14 -0.58
C SER A 11 4.62 13.08 -1.60
N ILE A 12 4.34 14.26 -2.17
CA ILE A 12 3.31 14.47 -3.18
C ILE A 12 3.72 13.83 -4.52
N ASN A 13 5.01 13.52 -4.70
CA ASN A 13 5.55 13.03 -5.98
C ASN A 13 4.92 11.69 -6.40
N MET A 14 4.59 10.82 -5.44
CA MET A 14 3.91 9.54 -5.71
C MET A 14 2.38 9.63 -5.66
N LEU A 15 1.80 10.70 -5.15
CA LEU A 15 0.35 10.81 -4.89
C LEU A 15 -0.48 10.61 -6.16
N ALA A 16 -0.07 11.22 -7.27
CA ALA A 16 -0.78 11.09 -8.54
C ALA A 16 -0.81 9.64 -9.05
N LEU A 17 0.29 8.89 -8.90
CA LEU A 17 0.37 7.48 -9.27
C LEU A 17 -0.47 6.60 -8.37
N LEU A 18 -0.44 6.86 -7.05
CA LEU A 18 -1.24 6.16 -6.06
C LEU A 18 -2.74 6.29 -6.36
N ILE A 19 -3.21 7.51 -6.66
CA ILE A 19 -4.61 7.76 -7.04
C ILE A 19 -4.96 7.06 -8.35
N ASN A 20 -4.12 7.22 -9.38
CA ASN A 20 -4.39 6.63 -10.70
C ASN A 20 -4.45 5.09 -10.66
N TRP A 21 -3.71 4.46 -9.75
CA TRP A 21 -3.66 3.01 -9.61
C TRP A 21 -4.56 2.47 -8.49
N GLY A 22 -5.38 3.31 -7.86
CA GLY A 22 -6.29 2.89 -6.80
C GLY A 22 -5.59 2.40 -5.51
N ILE A 23 -4.36 2.86 -5.26
CA ILE A 23 -3.59 2.50 -4.08
C ILE A 23 -3.81 3.58 -3.02
N HIS A 24 -4.75 3.33 -2.10
CA HIS A 24 -5.12 4.31 -1.08
C HIS A 24 -4.28 4.21 0.21
N ARG A 25 -3.73 3.02 0.47
CA ARG A 25 -2.94 2.70 1.66
C ARG A 25 -1.94 1.59 1.37
N CYS A 26 -1.08 1.30 2.33
CA CYS A 26 -0.30 0.07 2.32
C CYS A 26 -1.23 -1.15 2.17
N ASN A 27 -0.96 -1.99 1.16
CA ASN A 27 -1.74 -3.19 0.87
C ASN A 27 -1.46 -4.33 1.86
N TYR A 28 -0.56 -4.17 2.83
CA TYR A 28 -0.42 -5.16 3.89
C TYR A 28 -1.70 -5.21 4.75
N ARG A 29 -2.20 -6.43 4.99
CA ARG A 29 -3.43 -6.66 5.76
C ARG A 29 -3.41 -5.92 7.10
N GLY A 30 -4.38 -5.02 7.29
CA GLY A 30 -4.54 -4.26 8.53
C GLY A 30 -3.65 -3.02 8.65
N CYS A 31 -2.82 -2.72 7.65
CA CYS A 31 -1.99 -1.52 7.65
C CYS A 31 -2.76 -0.33 7.09
N THR A 32 -2.78 0.79 7.81
CA THR A 32 -3.40 2.06 7.36
C THR A 32 -2.37 3.11 6.98
N ASN A 33 -1.09 2.75 6.96
CA ASN A 33 0.00 3.67 6.66
C ASN A 33 0.00 4.09 5.20
N PHE A 34 0.49 5.30 4.95
CA PHE A 34 0.70 5.81 3.61
C PHE A 34 1.78 4.98 2.88
N PRO A 35 1.55 4.55 1.64
CA PRO A 35 2.53 3.78 0.88
C PRO A 35 3.67 4.70 0.39
N THR A 36 4.91 4.28 0.65
CA THR A 36 6.13 4.96 0.16
C THR A 36 6.74 4.23 -1.03
N THR A 37 6.27 3.01 -1.31
CA THR A 37 6.74 2.17 -2.39
C THR A 37 5.57 1.59 -3.17
N ILE A 38 5.61 1.65 -4.49
CA ILE A 38 4.69 0.92 -5.37
C ILE A 38 5.45 -0.18 -6.10
N ILE A 39 4.87 -1.37 -6.09
CA ILE A 39 5.33 -2.52 -6.85
C ILE A 39 4.36 -2.74 -8.01
N SER A 40 4.90 -2.76 -9.23
CA SER A 40 4.15 -2.90 -10.48
C SER A 40 4.82 -3.90 -11.41
N GLN A 41 4.13 -4.29 -12.49
CA GLN A 41 4.65 -5.21 -13.51
C GLN A 41 5.12 -6.54 -12.90
N VAL A 42 4.32 -7.08 -11.98
CA VAL A 42 4.48 -8.44 -11.44
C VAL A 42 3.46 -9.30 -12.18
N GLU A 43 3.93 -10.38 -12.80
CA GLU A 43 3.05 -11.29 -13.53
C GLU A 43 2.06 -11.95 -12.57
N GLY A 44 0.76 -11.88 -12.89
CA GLY A 44 -0.31 -12.45 -12.07
C GLY A 44 -0.61 -11.71 -10.75
N CYS A 45 -0.10 -10.50 -10.56
CA CYS A 45 -0.39 -9.68 -9.38
C CYS A 45 -0.74 -8.25 -9.79
N ASP A 46 -1.85 -7.73 -9.27
CA ASP A 46 -2.23 -6.33 -9.44
C ASP A 46 -1.18 -5.40 -8.83
N MET A 47 -1.19 -4.14 -9.25
CA MET A 47 -0.31 -3.14 -8.66
C MET A 47 -0.67 -2.94 -7.18
N PHE A 48 0.35 -2.83 -6.33
CA PHE A 48 0.16 -2.64 -4.89
C PHE A 48 1.22 -1.73 -4.29
N GLY A 49 0.83 -1.02 -3.23
CA GLY A 49 1.69 -0.16 -2.45
C GLY A 49 2.07 -0.78 -1.11
N LEU A 50 3.28 -0.48 -0.64
CA LEU A 50 3.76 -0.81 0.69
C LEU A 50 4.27 0.47 1.37
N CYS A 51 4.05 0.57 2.68
CA CYS A 51 4.75 1.55 3.50
C CYS A 51 6.20 1.08 3.73
N GLU A 52 7.05 1.98 4.22
CA GLU A 52 8.48 1.72 4.37
C GLU A 52 8.76 0.47 5.21
N GLU A 53 8.09 0.33 6.35
CA GLU A 53 8.21 -0.84 7.22
C GLU A 53 7.94 -2.17 6.51
N HIS A 54 6.81 -2.28 5.81
CA HIS A 54 6.43 -3.51 5.11
C HIS A 54 7.25 -3.75 3.84
N TYR A 55 7.74 -2.70 3.19
CA TYR A 55 8.70 -2.86 2.11
C TYR A 55 10.02 -3.44 2.63
N GLN A 56 10.56 -2.91 3.72
CA GLN A 56 11.81 -3.41 4.30
C GLN A 56 11.67 -4.82 4.85
N LEU A 57 10.51 -5.18 5.40
CA LEU A 57 10.20 -6.55 5.83
C LEU A 57 10.42 -7.57 4.69
N CYS A 58 10.10 -7.20 3.46
CA CYS A 58 10.23 -8.07 2.28
C CYS A 58 11.57 -7.93 1.57
N ASN A 59 12.20 -6.78 1.69
CA ASN A 59 13.51 -6.50 1.12
C ASN A 59 14.66 -7.13 1.94
N THR A 60 14.37 -7.59 3.16
CA THR A 60 15.35 -8.27 4.01
C THR A 60 15.44 -9.77 3.67
N PRO A 61 16.64 -10.36 3.56
CA PRO A 61 16.80 -11.81 3.37
C PRO A 61 16.16 -12.61 4.51
N GLY A 62 15.25 -13.54 4.19
CA GLY A 62 14.42 -14.22 5.19
C GLY A 62 13.12 -13.48 5.54
N GLY A 63 12.80 -12.42 4.79
CA GLY A 63 11.63 -11.57 4.98
C GLY A 63 10.29 -12.31 4.98
N GLY A 64 9.32 -11.72 5.69
CA GLY A 64 8.00 -12.30 5.89
C GLY A 64 7.17 -12.39 4.61
N LYS A 65 6.28 -13.39 4.53
CA LYS A 65 5.25 -13.46 3.48
C LYS A 65 4.29 -12.28 3.62
N LEU A 66 4.09 -11.53 2.55
CA LEU A 66 3.08 -10.48 2.50
C LEU A 66 1.69 -11.10 2.37
N ASN A 67 0.81 -10.76 3.31
CA ASN A 67 -0.63 -10.97 3.15
C ASN A 67 -1.22 -9.67 2.61
N LEU A 68 -1.30 -9.58 1.28
CA LEU A 68 -1.80 -8.41 0.58
C LEU A 68 -3.34 -8.39 0.55
N VAL A 69 -3.91 -7.20 0.68
CA VAL A 69 -5.34 -6.92 0.52
C VAL A 69 -5.53 -5.78 -0.47
N TRP A 70 -6.48 -5.96 -1.38
CA TRP A 70 -6.97 -4.91 -2.27
C TRP A 70 -8.36 -4.53 -1.78
N ASP A 71 -8.41 -3.59 -0.85
CA ASP A 71 -9.64 -3.20 -0.21
C ASP A 71 -10.15 -1.85 -0.72
N ASN A 72 -11.46 -1.65 -0.62
CA ASN A 72 -12.10 -0.37 -0.90
C ASN A 72 -11.92 0.57 0.29
N PHE A 73 -10.68 0.76 0.74
CA PHE A 73 -10.37 1.63 1.86
C PHE A 73 -10.83 3.05 1.53
N ASP A 74 -11.79 3.53 2.31
CA ASP A 74 -12.29 4.89 2.23
C ASP A 74 -12.06 5.54 3.59
N ALA A 75 -11.08 6.43 3.66
CA ALA A 75 -10.70 7.18 4.86
C ALA A 75 -11.83 8.08 5.37
N PHE A 76 -12.84 8.34 4.54
CA PHE A 76 -13.99 9.19 4.83
C PHE A 76 -15.29 8.39 5.02
N ARG A 77 -15.24 7.06 4.90
CA ARG A 77 -16.41 6.21 5.12
C ARG A 77 -16.86 6.37 6.57
N GLN A 78 -18.05 6.93 6.75
CA GLN A 78 -18.67 6.98 8.06
C GLN A 78 -18.85 5.56 8.57
N VAL A 79 -18.25 5.25 9.72
CA VAL A 79 -18.54 4.01 10.43
C VAL A 79 -19.97 4.12 10.90
N GLU A 80 -20.89 3.43 10.23
CA GLU A 80 -22.26 3.31 10.71
C GLU A 80 -22.20 2.71 12.11
N LYS A 81 -22.50 3.53 13.13
CA LYS A 81 -22.65 3.03 14.49
C LYS A 81 -23.84 2.08 14.46
N VAL A 82 -23.57 0.79 14.50
CA VAL A 82 -24.59 -0.22 14.77
C VAL A 82 -25.18 0.14 16.13
N GLN A 83 -26.38 0.71 16.14
CA GLN A 83 -27.13 0.95 17.37
C GLN A 83 -27.49 -0.42 17.98
N PRO A 84 -27.34 -0.56 19.31
CA PRO A 84 -27.59 -1.82 20.01
C PRO A 84 -29.06 -2.26 19.96
#